data_AF-A0A1F6MCC0-F1
#
_entry.id   AF-A0A1F6MCC0-F1
#
_cell.length_a   1.000
_cell.length_b   1.000
_cell.length_c   1.000
_cell.angle_alpha   90.00
_cell.angle_beta   90.00
_cell.angle_gamma   90.00
#
_symmetry.space_group_name_H-M   'P 1'
#
loop_
_entity.id
_entity.type
_entity.pdbx_description
1 polymer ?
#
loop_
_entity_poly.entity_id
_entity_poly.type
_entity_poly.pdbx_seq_one_letter_code
_entity_poly.pdbx_strand_id
1 'polypeptide(L)'
;MRRILFVFLGSALIFGPLLVFAAGSGGGGSIFTPVPAPVVEVKPSVTTTTSSTSAFKKEIPAVAARTVRCNQTTMGERIRCRLALGKAELETELKLQYLPEECRILTSGKQETCVARYRALKPCWEKPIGAKRSLCAAEKLGLKGTISAQLKACLKNQGAERAACQATVRDKVFAMIKFRLYDLSERAEELVEKGISREIVADLVIAMETSKQAFNAATTYDARLKILNNARATWKKFVAKTKGKEKKADYLDQAFIDLKNSR
;
A
#
# COMPACT_ATOMS: atom_id res chain seq x y z
N MET A 1 9.49 1.10 -7.42
CA MET A 1 8.77 1.24 -8.72
C MET A 1 8.79 2.71 -9.15
N ARG A 2 9.74 3.10 -10.01
CA ARG A 2 9.58 4.08 -11.12
C ARG A 2 10.72 3.78 -12.09
N ARG A 3 10.56 2.70 -12.84
CA ARG A 3 11.50 2.27 -13.88
C ARG A 3 10.78 2.22 -15.23
N ILE A 4 10.26 3.35 -15.70
CA ILE A 4 9.84 3.52 -17.11
C ILE A 4 10.26 4.92 -17.57
N LEU A 5 10.95 4.96 -18.70
CA LEU A 5 11.46 6.11 -19.44
C LEU A 5 10.45 7.26 -19.53
N PHE A 6 10.93 8.49 -19.35
CA PHE A 6 10.35 9.66 -20.02
C PHE A 6 11.10 9.85 -21.34
N VAL A 7 10.43 9.58 -22.45
CA VAL A 7 10.82 10.13 -23.75
C VAL A 7 10.16 11.50 -23.85
N PHE A 8 10.95 12.56 -23.81
CA PHE A 8 10.50 13.91 -24.15
C PHE A 8 10.34 13.98 -25.67
N LEU A 9 9.09 14.04 -26.17
CA LEU A 9 8.81 14.76 -27.41
C LEU A 9 8.24 16.12 -27.03
N GLY A 10 8.98 17.16 -27.39
CA GLY A 10 8.57 18.54 -27.23
C GLY A 10 7.38 18.86 -28.13
N SER A 11 6.43 19.61 -27.60
CA SER A 11 5.57 20.50 -28.36
C SER A 11 5.17 21.64 -27.44
N ALA A 12 5.51 22.84 -27.87
CA ALA A 12 5.37 24.09 -27.16
C ALA A 12 4.02 24.75 -27.46
N LEU A 13 3.52 25.50 -26.47
CA LEU A 13 2.56 26.63 -26.57
C LEU A 13 1.11 26.23 -26.96
N ILE A 14 0.02 26.85 -26.51
CA ILE A 14 -0.30 28.28 -26.35
C ILE A 14 -1.40 28.49 -25.26
N PHE A 15 -1.34 29.68 -24.66
CA PHE A 15 -2.24 30.41 -23.75
C PHE A 15 -3.77 30.27 -23.89
N GLY A 16 -4.48 30.51 -22.77
CA GLY A 16 -5.76 31.23 -22.75
C GLY A 16 -6.77 30.81 -21.66
N PRO A 17 -7.16 31.68 -20.71
CA PRO A 17 -8.12 31.37 -19.64
C PRO A 17 -9.56 31.82 -19.99
N LEU A 18 -10.57 31.14 -19.43
CA LEU A 18 -11.93 31.69 -19.30
C LEU A 18 -12.67 31.05 -18.11
N LEU A 19 -13.04 31.93 -17.18
CA LEU A 19 -13.98 31.76 -16.07
C LEU A 19 -15.42 31.66 -16.62
N VAL A 20 -16.27 30.79 -16.05
CA VAL A 20 -17.69 31.11 -15.74
C VAL A 20 -18.17 30.26 -14.55
N PHE A 21 -18.94 30.92 -13.69
CA PHE A 21 -19.69 30.49 -12.49
C PHE A 21 -20.75 29.40 -12.74
N ALA A 22 -21.11 28.64 -11.70
CA ALA A 22 -22.51 28.48 -11.27
C ALA A 22 -22.62 27.77 -9.92
N ALA A 23 -23.35 28.41 -9.00
CA ALA A 23 -23.86 27.84 -7.77
C ALA A 23 -25.01 26.87 -8.05
N GLY A 24 -25.16 25.84 -7.21
CA GLY A 24 -26.28 24.89 -7.28
C GLY A 24 -26.42 24.13 -5.97
N SER A 25 -27.23 24.69 -5.08
CA SER A 25 -27.76 24.03 -3.89
C SER A 25 -28.78 22.97 -4.29
N GLY A 26 -28.70 21.78 -3.71
CA GLY A 26 -29.65 20.70 -3.97
C GLY A 26 -29.48 19.55 -2.98
N GLY A 27 -30.20 19.65 -1.87
CA GLY A 27 -30.39 18.54 -0.94
C GLY A 27 -31.30 17.46 -1.57
N GLY A 28 -30.95 16.20 -1.33
CA GLY A 28 -31.74 15.05 -1.73
C GLY A 28 -31.25 13.84 -0.98
N GLY A 29 -31.91 13.52 0.14
CA GLY A 29 -31.72 12.28 0.85
C GLY A 29 -32.33 11.13 0.06
N SER A 30 -31.53 10.13 -0.27
CA SER A 30 -32.02 8.84 -0.73
C SER A 30 -31.64 7.79 0.30
N ILE A 31 -32.68 7.29 0.97
CA ILE A 31 -32.68 6.12 1.83
C ILE A 31 -32.47 4.91 0.90
N PHE A 32 -31.32 4.26 1.01
CA PHE A 32 -31.03 3.01 0.32
C PHE A 32 -31.44 1.86 1.24
N THR A 33 -32.58 1.23 0.96
CA THR A 33 -32.90 -0.09 1.51
C THR A 33 -32.22 -1.16 0.64
N PRO A 34 -31.49 -2.12 1.22
CA PRO A 34 -30.92 -3.22 0.44
C PRO A 34 -32.02 -4.22 0.06
N VAL A 35 -32.12 -4.48 -1.24
CA VAL A 35 -32.90 -5.57 -1.84
C VAL A 35 -32.21 -6.91 -1.51
N PRO A 36 -32.92 -7.91 -0.97
CA PRO A 36 -32.34 -9.24 -0.74
C PRO A 36 -32.12 -9.99 -2.06
N ALA A 37 -30.93 -10.58 -2.19
CA ALA A 37 -30.56 -11.40 -3.34
C ALA A 37 -31.33 -12.74 -3.35
N PRO A 38 -31.77 -13.22 -4.53
CA PRO A 38 -32.44 -14.51 -4.64
C PRO A 38 -31.46 -15.67 -4.45
N VAL A 39 -31.87 -16.62 -3.62
CA VAL A 39 -31.25 -17.93 -3.41
C VAL A 39 -31.45 -18.75 -4.69
N VAL A 40 -30.35 -19.11 -5.38
CA VAL A 40 -30.38 -20.06 -6.50
C VAL A 40 -29.93 -21.42 -5.99
N GLU A 41 -30.88 -22.33 -5.96
CA GLU A 41 -30.77 -23.74 -5.65
C GLU A 41 -30.01 -24.47 -6.78
N VAL A 42 -28.87 -25.09 -6.45
CA VAL A 42 -28.07 -25.86 -7.41
C VAL A 42 -28.45 -27.34 -7.28
N LYS A 43 -29.06 -27.89 -8.32
CA LYS A 43 -29.32 -29.33 -8.48
C LYS A 43 -28.18 -29.98 -9.27
N PRO A 44 -27.62 -31.13 -8.83
CA PRO A 44 -26.54 -31.78 -9.57
C PRO A 44 -27.11 -32.66 -10.68
N SER A 45 -26.65 -32.46 -11.91
CA SER A 45 -26.90 -33.39 -13.02
C SER A 45 -25.59 -34.07 -13.40
N VAL A 46 -25.52 -35.35 -13.06
CA VAL A 46 -24.52 -36.32 -13.53
C VAL A 46 -24.85 -36.68 -14.97
N THR A 47 -23.90 -36.50 -15.88
CA THR A 47 -23.90 -37.25 -17.14
C THR A 47 -22.48 -37.67 -17.47
N THR A 48 -22.25 -38.98 -17.38
CA THR A 48 -21.09 -39.71 -17.88
C THR A 48 -21.25 -39.89 -19.39
N THR A 49 -20.27 -39.47 -20.18
CA THR A 49 -20.08 -40.01 -21.54
C THR A 49 -18.60 -40.19 -21.83
N THR A 50 -18.21 -41.45 -21.93
CA THR A 50 -16.92 -41.94 -22.41
C THR A 50 -16.95 -42.00 -23.94
N SER A 51 -15.92 -41.49 -24.61
CA SER A 51 -15.14 -42.22 -25.65
C SER A 51 -14.32 -41.31 -26.57
N SER A 52 -13.00 -41.50 -26.45
CA SER A 52 -11.97 -41.57 -27.49
C SER A 52 -12.10 -40.78 -28.80
N THR A 53 -11.09 -39.94 -29.08
CA THR A 53 -10.26 -40.09 -30.30
C THR A 53 -8.94 -39.34 -30.16
N SER A 54 -7.89 -40.03 -30.59
CA SER A 54 -6.50 -39.57 -30.61
C SER A 54 -6.27 -38.55 -31.72
N ALA A 55 -5.53 -37.46 -31.44
CA ALA A 55 -4.39 -36.99 -32.25
C ALA A 55 -3.97 -35.58 -31.81
N PHE A 56 -2.65 -35.32 -31.81
CA PHE A 56 -2.01 -34.02 -31.59
C PHE A 56 -2.12 -33.39 -30.19
N LYS A 57 -1.55 -34.07 -29.18
CA LYS A 57 -1.01 -33.36 -28.01
C LYS A 57 0.39 -32.85 -28.38
N LYS A 58 0.45 -31.67 -29.01
CA LYS A 58 1.65 -30.84 -28.93
C LYS A 58 1.84 -30.56 -27.45
N GLU A 59 2.83 -31.21 -26.84
CA GLU A 59 3.22 -30.92 -25.46
C GLU A 59 3.57 -29.44 -25.40
N ILE A 60 2.62 -28.62 -24.95
CA ILE A 60 2.93 -27.31 -24.41
C ILE A 60 3.85 -27.64 -23.23
N PRO A 61 5.13 -27.23 -23.27
CA PRO A 61 6.03 -27.52 -22.16
C PRO A 61 5.35 -27.00 -20.90
N ALA A 62 5.17 -27.89 -19.94
CA ALA A 62 4.63 -27.55 -18.63
C ALA A 62 5.36 -26.28 -18.19
N VAL A 63 4.59 -25.21 -18.02
CA VAL A 63 5.11 -23.96 -17.45
C VAL A 63 5.72 -24.37 -16.12
N ALA A 64 7.04 -24.50 -16.08
CA ALA A 64 7.77 -24.88 -14.89
C ALA A 64 7.23 -23.99 -13.77
N ALA A 65 6.69 -24.60 -12.72
CA ALA A 65 6.16 -23.87 -11.58
C ALA A 65 7.31 -23.00 -11.05
N ARG A 66 7.33 -21.74 -11.45
CA ARG A 66 8.45 -20.85 -11.17
C ARG A 66 8.41 -20.55 -9.68
N THR A 67 9.32 -21.19 -8.95
CA THR A 67 9.52 -20.93 -7.52
C THR A 67 10.07 -19.52 -7.33
N VAL A 68 9.51 -18.80 -6.36
CA VAL A 68 9.96 -17.47 -5.95
C VAL A 68 11.40 -17.56 -5.43
N ARG A 69 12.32 -16.78 -5.99
CA ARG A 69 13.75 -16.80 -5.64
C ARG A 69 14.01 -16.17 -4.29
N CYS A 70 13.33 -15.07 -3.96
CA CYS A 70 13.54 -14.35 -2.70
C CYS A 70 12.58 -14.81 -1.61
N ASN A 71 12.59 -16.11 -1.31
CA ASN A 71 11.74 -16.75 -0.31
C ASN A 71 12.53 -17.33 0.88
N GLN A 72 13.65 -16.70 1.25
CA GLN A 72 14.47 -17.08 2.39
C GLN A 72 13.70 -16.99 3.72
N THR A 73 14.19 -17.67 4.75
CA THR A 73 13.52 -17.80 6.05
C THR A 73 13.32 -16.45 6.73
N THR A 74 14.38 -15.63 6.77
CA THR A 74 14.30 -14.34 7.47
C THR A 74 13.86 -13.21 6.55
N MET A 75 13.15 -12.24 7.11
CA MET A 75 12.77 -11.00 6.39
C MET A 75 14.01 -10.26 5.85
N GLY A 76 15.10 -10.24 6.62
CA GLY A 76 16.34 -9.59 6.21
C GLY A 76 16.96 -10.21 4.96
N GLU A 77 17.03 -11.54 4.90
CA GLU A 77 17.54 -12.25 3.73
C GLU A 77 16.67 -12.03 2.49
N ARG A 78 15.33 -12.07 2.64
CA ARG A 78 14.40 -11.79 1.53
C ARG A 78 14.57 -10.39 0.97
N ILE A 79 14.65 -9.39 1.84
CA ILE A 79 14.87 -8.00 1.43
C ILE A 79 16.21 -7.84 0.71
N ARG A 80 17.30 -8.40 1.26
CA ARG A 80 18.63 -8.34 0.63
C ARG A 80 18.64 -9.04 -0.73
N CYS A 81 18.04 -10.24 -0.81
CA CYS A 81 17.86 -10.96 -2.07
C CYS A 81 17.15 -10.09 -3.11
N ARG A 82 16.00 -9.51 -2.74
CA ARG A 82 15.20 -8.67 -3.64
C ARG A 82 15.95 -7.46 -4.16
N LEU A 83 16.74 -6.80 -3.30
CA LEU A 83 17.54 -5.63 -3.67
C LEU A 83 18.74 -5.99 -4.59
N ALA A 84 19.17 -7.24 -4.60
CA ALA A 84 20.22 -7.74 -5.48
C ALA A 84 19.73 -8.09 -6.89
N LEU A 85 18.41 -8.25 -7.08
CA LEU A 85 17.84 -8.65 -8.37
C LEU A 85 17.93 -7.53 -9.43
N GLY A 86 18.17 -7.95 -10.67
CA GLY A 86 17.99 -7.12 -11.85
C GLY A 86 16.53 -6.73 -12.05
N LYS A 87 16.28 -5.72 -12.89
CA LYS A 87 14.92 -5.20 -13.13
C LYS A 87 13.94 -6.27 -13.62
N ALA A 88 14.32 -7.04 -14.64
CA ALA A 88 13.47 -8.08 -15.21
C ALA A 88 13.21 -9.24 -14.23
N GLU A 89 14.21 -9.57 -13.42
CA GLU A 89 14.10 -10.58 -12.36
C GLU A 89 13.15 -10.11 -11.26
N LEU A 90 13.32 -8.88 -10.79
CA LEU A 90 12.44 -8.27 -9.81
C LEU A 90 11.00 -8.20 -10.34
N GLU A 91 10.77 -7.77 -11.57
CA GLU A 91 9.43 -7.76 -12.17
C GLU A 91 8.81 -9.16 -12.25
N THR A 92 9.62 -10.19 -12.48
CA THR A 92 9.17 -11.59 -12.47
C THR A 92 8.80 -12.04 -11.06
N GLU A 93 9.66 -11.80 -10.07
CA GLU A 93 9.37 -12.11 -8.66
C GLU A 93 8.10 -11.40 -8.18
N LEU A 94 7.92 -10.13 -8.55
CA LEU A 94 6.75 -9.34 -8.19
C LEU A 94 5.46 -9.93 -8.78
N LYS A 95 5.53 -10.60 -9.93
CA LYS A 95 4.38 -11.30 -10.54
C LYS A 95 4.10 -12.64 -9.84
N LEU A 96 5.14 -13.36 -9.43
CA LEU A 96 5.02 -14.68 -8.81
C LEU A 96 4.54 -14.57 -7.36
N GLN A 97 5.14 -13.70 -6.56
CA GLN A 97 4.77 -13.49 -5.18
C GLN A 97 5.21 -12.11 -4.70
N TYR A 98 4.37 -11.08 -4.93
CA TYR A 98 4.54 -9.83 -4.21
C TYR A 98 3.58 -9.73 -3.02
N LEU A 99 4.17 -9.91 -1.84
CA LEU A 99 3.58 -9.56 -0.56
C LEU A 99 4.55 -8.58 0.09
N PRO A 100 4.15 -7.34 0.42
CA PRO A 100 4.89 -6.52 1.37
C PRO A 100 5.23 -7.36 2.60
N GLU A 101 6.42 -7.22 3.16
CA GLU A 101 6.89 -8.09 4.24
C GLU A 101 5.95 -8.05 5.45
N GLU A 102 5.31 -6.90 5.72
CA GLU A 102 4.26 -6.83 6.75
C GLU A 102 3.03 -7.72 6.50
N CYS A 103 2.70 -8.02 5.24
CA CYS A 103 1.55 -8.87 4.90
C CYS A 103 1.90 -10.36 5.00
N ARG A 104 3.17 -10.73 4.82
CA ARG A 104 3.63 -12.14 4.81
C ARG A 104 3.41 -12.85 6.14
N ILE A 105 3.54 -12.12 7.25
CA ILE A 105 3.38 -12.66 8.60
C ILE A 105 1.91 -12.78 9.03
N LEU A 106 0.97 -12.26 8.24
CA LEU A 106 -0.45 -12.35 8.53
C LEU A 106 -1.01 -13.68 8.03
N THR A 107 -1.94 -14.24 8.78
CA THR A 107 -2.62 -15.49 8.44
C THR A 107 -4.00 -15.22 7.82
N SER A 108 -4.40 -16.09 6.89
CA SER A 108 -5.75 -16.14 6.29
C SER A 108 -6.21 -14.78 5.71
N GLY A 109 -7.52 -14.47 5.71
CA GLY A 109 -8.09 -13.27 5.08
C GLY A 109 -7.50 -11.90 5.51
N LYS A 110 -6.72 -11.84 6.60
CA LYS A 110 -5.94 -10.65 6.96
C LYS A 110 -4.80 -10.38 5.98
N GLN A 111 -4.14 -11.43 5.49
CA GLN A 111 -3.10 -11.32 4.47
C GLN A 111 -3.70 -10.78 3.17
N GLU A 112 -4.82 -11.35 2.70
CA GLU A 112 -5.50 -10.89 1.49
C GLU A 112 -5.93 -9.43 1.59
N THR A 113 -6.51 -9.03 2.74
CA THR A 113 -6.90 -7.65 3.00
C THR A 113 -5.68 -6.70 2.99
N CYS A 114 -4.56 -7.13 3.58
CA CYS A 114 -3.31 -6.37 3.56
C CYS A 114 -2.84 -6.17 2.12
N VAL A 115 -2.78 -7.24 1.33
CA VAL A 115 -2.36 -7.20 -0.07
C VAL A 115 -3.28 -6.35 -0.93
N ALA A 116 -4.59 -6.49 -0.77
CA ALA A 116 -5.59 -5.72 -1.51
C ALA A 116 -5.40 -4.22 -1.28
N ARG A 117 -5.11 -3.82 -0.03
CA ARG A 117 -4.82 -2.41 0.29
C ARG A 117 -3.57 -1.90 -0.42
N TYR A 118 -2.49 -2.69 -0.45
CA TYR A 118 -1.30 -2.30 -1.19
C TYR A 118 -1.58 -2.17 -2.69
N ARG A 119 -2.33 -3.11 -3.27
CA ARG A 119 -2.74 -3.02 -4.69
C ARG A 119 -3.57 -1.76 -4.96
N ALA A 120 -4.51 -1.41 -4.08
CA ALA A 120 -5.34 -0.20 -4.21
C ALA A 120 -4.52 1.10 -4.12
N LEU A 121 -3.41 1.08 -3.39
CA LEU A 121 -2.52 2.24 -3.22
C LEU A 121 -1.40 2.30 -4.28
N LYS A 122 -1.27 1.28 -5.13
CA LYS A 122 -0.26 1.23 -6.21
C LYS A 122 -0.21 2.49 -7.08
N PRO A 123 -1.34 3.02 -7.58
CA PRO A 123 -1.32 4.24 -8.39
C PRO A 123 -0.81 5.49 -7.64
N CYS A 124 -0.82 5.47 -6.31
CA CYS A 124 -0.31 6.57 -5.51
C CYS A 124 1.22 6.57 -5.44
N TRP A 125 1.87 5.40 -5.41
CA TRP A 125 3.34 5.32 -5.47
C TRP A 125 3.91 5.82 -6.80
N GLU A 126 3.10 5.80 -7.86
CA GLU A 126 3.48 6.34 -9.17
C GLU A 126 3.46 7.89 -9.21
N LYS A 127 2.83 8.54 -8.22
CA LYS A 127 2.87 10.01 -8.07
C LYS A 127 4.24 10.46 -7.56
N PRO A 128 4.67 11.70 -7.86
CA PRO A 128 5.90 12.26 -7.33
C PRO A 128 5.95 12.18 -5.80
N ILE A 129 7.14 11.88 -5.25
CA ILE A 129 7.40 11.88 -3.81
C ILE A 129 6.93 13.21 -3.19
N GLY A 130 6.31 13.14 -2.01
CA GLY A 130 5.84 14.30 -1.25
C GLY A 130 4.32 14.42 -1.22
N ALA A 131 3.82 15.67 -1.24
CA ALA A 131 2.42 15.98 -0.98
C ALA A 131 1.44 15.27 -1.94
N LYS A 132 1.74 15.25 -3.24
CA LYS A 132 0.85 14.65 -4.26
C LYS A 132 0.62 13.15 -4.01
N ARG A 133 1.68 12.41 -3.68
CA ARG A 133 1.61 10.99 -3.33
C ARG A 133 0.84 10.76 -2.03
N SER A 134 1.09 11.58 -1.02
CA SER A 134 0.40 11.50 0.28
C SER A 134 -1.09 11.80 0.16
N LEU A 135 -1.47 12.82 -0.62
CA LEU A 135 -2.86 13.18 -0.87
C LEU A 135 -3.61 12.08 -1.62
N CYS A 136 -2.98 11.48 -2.64
CA CYS A 136 -3.55 10.33 -3.34
C CYS A 136 -3.87 9.18 -2.38
N ALA A 137 -2.92 8.83 -1.49
CA ALA A 137 -3.13 7.75 -0.55
C ALA A 137 -4.24 8.07 0.47
N ALA A 138 -4.28 9.30 0.98
CA ALA A 138 -5.35 9.74 1.87
C ALA A 138 -6.73 9.63 1.19
N GLU A 139 -6.84 10.06 -0.07
CA GLU A 139 -8.07 9.95 -0.86
C GLU A 139 -8.50 8.49 -1.05
N LYS A 140 -7.58 7.61 -1.46
CA LYS A 140 -7.84 6.18 -1.67
C LYS A 140 -8.21 5.45 -0.38
N LEU A 141 -7.72 5.93 0.77
CA LEU A 141 -8.11 5.42 2.09
C LEU A 141 -9.42 6.03 2.61
N GLY A 142 -10.04 6.95 1.87
CA GLY A 142 -11.25 7.65 2.30
C GLY A 142 -11.01 8.58 3.48
N LEU A 143 -9.79 9.08 3.66
CA LEU A 143 -9.42 10.09 4.65
C LEU A 143 -9.68 11.50 4.08
N LYS A 144 -10.95 11.78 3.73
CA LYS A 144 -11.37 13.11 3.27
C LYS A 144 -11.64 14.02 4.47
N GLY A 145 -11.20 15.28 4.40
CA GLY A 145 -11.31 16.23 5.53
C GLY A 145 -10.40 15.86 6.71
N THR A 146 -10.69 16.38 7.91
CA THR A 146 -9.89 16.11 9.10
C THR A 146 -10.29 14.80 9.78
N ILE A 147 -9.33 14.10 10.38
CA ILE A 147 -9.58 12.87 11.16
C ILE A 147 -10.56 13.15 12.29
N SER A 148 -10.40 14.29 12.98
CA SER A 148 -11.30 14.71 14.06
C SER A 148 -12.72 14.92 13.58
N ALA A 149 -12.95 15.47 12.37
CA ALA A 149 -14.29 15.61 11.81
C ALA A 149 -14.93 14.25 11.50
N GLN A 150 -14.16 13.30 10.98
CA GLN A 150 -14.65 11.93 10.72
C GLN A 150 -15.02 11.20 12.03
N LEU A 151 -14.18 11.32 13.06
CA LEU A 151 -14.50 10.74 14.38
C LEU A 151 -15.74 11.41 15.01
N LYS A 152 -15.89 12.72 14.86
CA LYS A 152 -17.09 13.44 15.31
C LYS A 152 -18.35 12.97 14.57
N ALA A 153 -18.24 12.64 13.28
CA ALA A 153 -19.36 12.10 12.52
C ALA A 153 -19.83 10.73 13.06
N CYS A 154 -18.93 9.89 13.56
CA CYS A 154 -19.28 8.64 14.22
C CYS A 154 -20.13 8.81 15.49
N LEU A 155 -20.16 10.02 16.08
CA LEU A 155 -20.96 10.29 17.28
C LEU A 155 -22.47 10.23 17.01
N LYS A 156 -22.90 10.27 15.75
CA LYS A 156 -24.31 10.11 15.35
C LYS A 156 -24.81 8.67 15.55
N ASN A 157 -23.90 7.69 15.55
CA ASN A 157 -24.22 6.30 15.83
C ASN A 157 -24.22 6.04 17.36
N GLN A 158 -24.83 4.94 17.77
CA GLN A 158 -24.90 4.50 19.18
C GLN A 158 -24.24 3.12 19.37
N GLY A 159 -23.88 2.80 20.62
CA GLY A 159 -23.38 1.46 21.00
C GLY A 159 -22.29 0.89 20.09
N ALA A 160 -22.50 -0.34 19.62
CA ALA A 160 -21.57 -1.08 18.77
C ALA A 160 -21.30 -0.39 17.42
N GLU A 161 -22.30 0.29 16.85
CA GLU A 161 -22.14 0.98 15.56
C GLU A 161 -21.21 2.20 15.66
N ARG A 162 -21.27 2.92 16.79
CA ARG A 162 -20.30 4.00 17.08
C ARG A 162 -18.90 3.43 17.19
N ALA A 163 -18.73 2.34 17.94
CA ALA A 163 -17.43 1.70 18.13
C ALA A 163 -16.83 1.20 16.79
N ALA A 164 -17.65 0.55 15.96
CA ALA A 164 -17.25 0.09 14.63
C ALA A 164 -16.88 1.24 13.67
N CYS A 165 -17.63 2.34 13.71
CA CYS A 165 -17.32 3.54 12.92
C CYS A 165 -15.95 4.13 13.33
N GLN A 166 -15.71 4.31 14.62
CA GLN A 166 -14.44 4.84 15.12
C GLN A 166 -13.27 3.89 14.82
N ALA A 167 -13.46 2.58 14.95
CA ALA A 167 -12.47 1.59 14.58
C ALA A 167 -12.12 1.68 13.09
N THR A 168 -13.12 1.83 12.22
CA THR A 168 -12.91 2.00 10.77
C THR A 168 -12.10 3.26 10.45
N VAL A 169 -12.37 4.38 11.13
CA VAL A 169 -11.58 5.62 10.95
C VAL A 169 -10.14 5.40 11.40
N ARG A 170 -9.92 4.76 12.56
CA ARG A 170 -8.57 4.43 13.06
C ARG A 170 -7.81 3.50 12.12
N ASP A 171 -8.46 2.50 11.56
CA ASP A 171 -7.84 1.57 10.60
C ASP A 171 -7.35 2.27 9.33
N LYS A 172 -8.11 3.26 8.85
CA LYS A 172 -7.69 4.12 7.73
C LYS A 172 -6.48 4.98 8.10
N VAL A 173 -6.46 5.55 9.30
CA VAL A 173 -5.30 6.31 9.79
C VAL A 173 -4.07 5.43 9.91
N PHE A 174 -4.21 4.22 10.47
CA PHE A 174 -3.12 3.25 10.58
C PHE A 174 -2.62 2.80 9.21
N ALA A 175 -3.51 2.59 8.25
CA ALA A 175 -3.12 2.36 6.86
C ALA A 175 -2.28 3.50 6.29
N MET A 176 -2.67 4.75 6.53
CA MET A 176 -1.96 5.93 6.03
C MET A 176 -0.57 6.08 6.67
N ILE A 177 -0.45 5.78 7.96
CA ILE A 177 0.83 5.76 8.66
C ILE A 177 1.77 4.71 8.05
N LYS A 178 1.28 3.49 7.81
CA LYS A 178 2.09 2.42 7.20
C LYS A 178 2.44 2.71 5.74
N PHE A 179 1.56 3.38 5.00
CA PHE A 179 1.88 3.90 3.67
C PHE A 179 3.09 4.83 3.71
N ARG A 180 3.16 5.74 4.69
CA ARG A 180 4.31 6.65 4.86
C ARG A 180 5.59 5.90 5.23
N LEU A 181 5.52 4.85 6.06
CA LEU A 181 6.68 4.01 6.37
C LEU A 181 7.19 3.24 5.14
N TYR A 182 6.28 2.71 4.32
CA TYR A 182 6.62 2.07 3.07
C TYR A 182 7.20 3.07 2.04
N ASP A 183 6.70 4.30 2.00
CA ASP A 183 7.24 5.36 1.15
C ASP A 183 8.71 5.67 1.44
N LEU A 184 9.13 5.64 2.71
CA LEU A 184 10.55 5.77 3.09
C LEU A 184 11.41 4.64 2.53
N SER A 185 10.85 3.43 2.46
CA SER A 185 11.52 2.26 1.89
C SER A 185 11.73 2.45 0.39
N GLU A 186 10.68 2.81 -0.35
CA GLU A 186 10.76 3.08 -1.79
C GLU A 186 11.77 4.20 -2.11
N ARG A 187 11.78 5.29 -1.32
CA ARG A 187 12.75 6.38 -1.49
C ARG A 187 14.19 5.91 -1.33
N ALA A 188 14.46 5.10 -0.31
CA ALA A 188 15.80 4.58 -0.10
C ALA A 188 16.25 3.63 -1.21
N GLU A 189 15.34 2.82 -1.74
CA GLU A 189 15.62 1.93 -2.86
C GLU A 189 15.99 2.68 -4.14
N GLU A 190 15.36 3.83 -4.40
CA GLU A 190 15.75 4.71 -5.52
C GLU A 190 17.19 5.24 -5.39
N LEU A 191 17.76 5.27 -4.18
CA LEU A 191 19.14 5.74 -3.97
C LEU A 191 20.19 4.68 -4.33
N VAL A 192 19.82 3.42 -4.50
CA VAL A 192 20.73 2.37 -5.01
C VAL A 192 21.25 2.76 -6.39
N GLU A 193 20.37 3.25 -7.26
CA GLU A 193 20.72 3.72 -8.61
C GLU A 193 21.59 4.99 -8.57
N LYS A 194 21.61 5.70 -7.43
CA LYS A 194 22.47 6.86 -7.16
C LYS A 194 23.76 6.48 -6.43
N GLY A 195 24.09 5.19 -6.35
CA GLY A 195 25.34 4.68 -5.78
C GLY A 195 25.34 4.57 -4.25
N ILE A 196 24.19 4.62 -3.57
CA ILE A 196 24.13 4.19 -2.16
C ILE A 196 24.21 2.66 -2.12
N SER A 197 25.01 2.12 -1.21
CA SER A 197 25.19 0.67 -1.09
C SER A 197 23.85 -0.03 -0.81
N ARG A 198 23.63 -1.17 -1.46
CA ARG A 198 22.46 -2.01 -1.21
C ARG A 198 22.29 -2.39 0.26
N GLU A 199 23.39 -2.58 1.00
CA GLU A 199 23.31 -2.96 2.42
C GLU A 199 22.74 -1.83 3.29
N ILE A 200 23.21 -0.59 3.13
CA ILE A 200 22.65 0.58 3.84
C ILE A 200 21.15 0.75 3.53
N VAL A 201 20.73 0.48 2.29
CA VAL A 201 19.32 0.50 1.89
C VAL A 201 18.55 -0.66 2.53
N ALA A 202 19.09 -1.88 2.48
CA ALA A 202 18.49 -3.06 3.07
C ALA A 202 18.21 -2.87 4.57
N ASP A 203 19.18 -2.34 5.32
CA ASP A 203 19.03 -2.04 6.76
C ASP A 203 17.84 -1.13 7.04
N LEU A 204 17.68 -0.07 6.23
CA LEU A 204 16.53 0.82 6.39
C LEU A 204 15.22 0.10 6.06
N VAL A 205 15.15 -0.60 4.92
CA VAL A 205 13.94 -1.30 4.49
C VAL A 205 13.53 -2.33 5.55
N ILE A 206 14.47 -3.10 6.09
CA ILE A 206 14.25 -4.03 7.21
C ILE A 206 13.68 -3.30 8.42
N ALA A 207 14.25 -2.15 8.80
CA ALA A 207 13.77 -1.37 9.94
C ALA A 207 12.36 -0.80 9.72
N MET A 208 12.02 -0.38 8.49
CA MET A 208 10.69 0.12 8.15
C MET A 208 9.65 -1.01 8.15
N GLU A 209 9.98 -2.18 7.60
CA GLU A 209 9.10 -3.36 7.64
C GLU A 209 8.89 -3.85 9.09
N THR A 210 9.97 -3.90 9.89
CA THR A 210 9.90 -4.20 11.32
C THR A 210 8.98 -3.21 12.04
N SER A 211 9.10 -1.92 11.73
CA SER A 211 8.25 -0.88 12.32
C SER A 211 6.77 -1.06 11.94
N LYS A 212 6.46 -1.45 10.69
CA LYS A 212 5.08 -1.73 10.26
C LYS A 212 4.50 -2.95 10.97
N GLN A 213 5.27 -4.04 11.09
CA GLN A 213 4.84 -5.23 11.83
C GLN A 213 4.60 -4.93 13.32
N ALA A 214 5.54 -4.22 13.96
CA ALA A 214 5.38 -3.78 15.35
C ALA A 214 4.17 -2.84 15.53
N PHE A 215 3.92 -1.96 14.56
CA PHE A 215 2.78 -1.03 14.61
C PHE A 215 1.44 -1.76 14.50
N ASN A 216 1.37 -2.84 13.71
CA ASN A 216 0.20 -3.71 13.64
C ASN A 216 -0.03 -4.46 14.96
N ALA A 217 1.04 -4.90 15.62
CA ALA A 217 0.96 -5.64 16.89
C ALA A 217 0.66 -4.76 18.11
N ALA A 218 1.05 -3.48 18.07
CA ALA A 218 0.84 -2.55 19.16
C ALA A 218 -0.67 -2.30 19.42
N THR A 219 -1.11 -2.40 20.66
CA THR A 219 -2.53 -2.18 21.03
C THR A 219 -2.78 -0.77 21.56
N THR A 220 -1.77 -0.12 22.14
CA THR A 220 -1.89 1.21 22.75
C THR A 220 -1.40 2.33 21.84
N TYR A 221 -1.81 3.57 22.15
CA TYR A 221 -1.28 4.75 21.48
C TYR A 221 0.21 4.94 21.76
N ASP A 222 0.65 4.82 23.01
CA ASP A 222 2.04 5.14 23.39
C ASP A 222 3.03 4.16 22.75
N ALA A 223 2.66 2.89 22.63
CA ALA A 223 3.45 1.90 21.89
C ALA A 223 3.59 2.29 20.41
N ARG A 224 2.49 2.67 19.75
CA ARG A 224 2.50 3.14 18.37
C ARG A 224 3.33 4.41 18.20
N LEU A 225 3.22 5.36 19.12
CA LEU A 225 4.00 6.59 19.12
C LEU A 225 5.51 6.30 19.25
N LYS A 226 5.90 5.40 20.16
CA LYS A 226 7.29 4.94 20.32
C LYS A 226 7.84 4.34 19.03
N ILE A 227 7.05 3.52 18.34
CA ILE A 227 7.43 2.93 17.05
C ILE A 227 7.66 4.01 16.00
N LEU A 228 6.79 5.01 15.89
CA LEU A 228 6.97 6.12 14.94
C LEU A 228 8.20 6.98 15.27
N ASN A 229 8.47 7.22 16.56
CA ASN A 229 9.69 7.91 16.97
C ASN A 229 10.96 7.14 16.57
N ASN A 230 10.96 5.82 16.76
CA ASN A 230 12.06 4.96 16.34
C ASN A 230 12.25 4.96 14.82
N ALA A 231 11.14 4.91 14.06
CA ALA A 231 11.19 4.99 12.60
C ALA A 231 11.75 6.34 12.13
N ARG A 232 11.31 7.46 12.73
CA ARG A 232 11.84 8.80 12.47
C ARG A 232 13.35 8.90 12.78
N ALA A 233 13.78 8.36 13.93
CA ALA A 233 15.19 8.35 14.29
C ALA A 233 16.03 7.51 13.32
N THR A 234 15.51 6.36 12.89
CA THR A 234 16.16 5.49 11.90
C THR A 234 16.29 6.19 10.56
N TRP A 235 15.23 6.86 10.09
CA TRP A 235 15.28 7.66 8.86
C TRP A 235 16.32 8.78 8.94
N LYS A 236 16.39 9.51 10.06
CA LYS A 236 17.42 10.55 10.26
C LYS A 236 18.85 9.97 10.16
N LYS A 237 19.10 8.82 10.79
CA LYS A 237 20.39 8.11 10.69
C LYS A 237 20.70 7.68 9.26
N PHE A 238 19.71 7.19 8.52
CA PHE A 238 19.87 6.83 7.11
C PHE A 238 20.23 8.05 6.26
N VAL A 239 19.49 9.17 6.37
CA VAL A 239 19.78 10.40 5.63
C VAL A 239 21.20 10.91 5.91
N ALA A 240 21.70 10.81 7.14
CA ALA A 240 23.08 11.16 7.46
C ALA A 240 24.09 10.28 6.70
N LYS A 241 23.80 8.98 6.54
CA LYS A 241 24.63 8.05 5.75
C LYS A 241 24.59 8.29 4.24
N THR A 242 23.55 8.98 3.71
CA THR A 242 23.43 9.24 2.27
C THR A 242 24.18 10.49 1.79
N LYS A 243 24.90 11.18 2.68
CA LYS A 243 25.70 12.39 2.36
C LYS A 243 24.91 13.47 1.59
N GLY A 244 23.63 13.65 1.95
CA GLY A 244 22.77 14.69 1.34
C GLY A 244 22.09 14.31 0.03
N LYS A 245 22.23 13.06 -0.45
CA LYS A 245 21.48 12.55 -1.62
C LYS A 245 19.97 12.39 -1.34
N GLU A 246 19.57 12.49 -0.09
CA GLU A 246 18.18 12.38 0.36
C GLU A 246 17.80 13.53 1.29
N LYS A 247 16.56 14.02 1.18
CA LYS A 247 16.05 15.13 2.00
C LYS A 247 15.29 14.62 3.23
N LYS A 248 15.10 15.51 4.21
CA LYS A 248 14.23 15.26 5.38
C LYS A 248 12.84 14.80 4.92
N ALA A 249 12.20 13.96 5.73
CA ALA A 249 10.87 13.41 5.44
C ALA A 249 9.80 14.20 6.22
N ASP A 250 9.46 15.39 5.75
CA ASP A 250 8.50 16.27 6.44
C ASP A 250 7.12 15.61 6.60
N TYR A 251 6.77 14.65 5.73
CA TYR A 251 5.53 13.90 5.83
C TYR A 251 5.49 12.87 6.97
N LEU A 252 6.63 12.48 7.55
CA LEU A 252 6.60 11.66 8.77
C LEU A 252 5.97 12.44 9.92
N ASP A 253 6.14 13.76 9.97
CA ASP A 253 5.55 14.60 11.01
C ASP A 253 4.02 14.56 10.95
N GLN A 254 3.45 14.48 9.74
CA GLN A 254 2.02 14.27 9.55
C GLN A 254 1.54 12.92 10.14
N ALA A 255 2.37 11.87 10.17
CA ALA A 255 1.99 10.61 10.80
C ALA A 255 1.74 10.76 12.31
N PHE A 256 2.49 11.64 12.98
CA PHE A 256 2.29 11.93 14.42
C PHE A 256 1.02 12.72 14.66
N ILE A 257 0.75 13.72 13.81
CA ILE A 257 -0.49 14.50 13.85
C ILE A 257 -1.69 13.58 13.64
N ASP A 258 -1.64 12.73 12.62
CA ASP A 258 -2.72 11.81 12.31
C ASP A 258 -2.95 10.80 13.43
N LEU A 259 -1.89 10.23 14.01
CA LEU A 259 -1.99 9.31 15.14
C LEU A 259 -2.62 10.02 16.36
N LYS A 260 -2.16 11.23 16.69
CA LYS A 260 -2.72 12.04 17.79
C LYS A 260 -4.21 12.30 17.60
N ASN A 261 -4.60 12.69 16.39
CA ASN A 261 -5.99 13.03 16.07
C ASN A 261 -6.91 11.80 15.94
N SER A 262 -6.34 10.59 15.92
CA SER A 262 -7.08 9.32 15.85
C SER A 262 -7.41 8.69 17.20
N ARG A 263 -6.95 9.30 18.30
CA ARG A 263 -7.34 8.91 19.67
C ARG A 263 -8.85 9.09 19.84
#